data_AF-A0A968W6U4-F1
#
_entry.id   AF-A0A968W6U4-F1
#
_cell.length_a   1.000
_cell.length_b   1.000
_cell.length_c   1.000
_cell.angle_alpha   90.00
_cell.angle_beta   90.00
_cell.angle_gamma   90.00
#
_symmetry.space_group_name_H-M   'P 1'
#
loop_
_entity.id
_entity.type
_entity.pdbx_description
1 polymer ?
#
loop_
_entity_poly.entity_id
_entity_poly.type
_entity_poly.pdbx_seq_one_letter_code
_entity_poly.pdbx_strand_id
1 'polypeptide(L)'
;MTLTFNIEKYKELLIAHVPKLIKTEEENEKALAIVEELMHRARTPEKNELYQLLITLIEIFEKEKYHFNEPTNIQSLISFLFEQSGKTIDDLQQYIGSQQLVSDILEAKQNITPEIAQKLGAFFHVEPTLFTET
;
A
#
# COMPACT_ATOMS: atom_id res chain seq x y z
N MET A 1 -8.53 -11.22 -37.02
CA MET A 1 -9.19 -12.23 -36.17
C MET A 1 -9.87 -11.48 -35.04
N THR A 2 -11.18 -11.38 -35.04
CA THR A 2 -11.94 -10.67 -34.01
C THR A 2 -11.94 -11.52 -32.73
N LEU A 3 -11.25 -11.05 -31.69
CA LEU A 3 -11.29 -11.64 -30.36
C LEU A 3 -12.69 -11.39 -29.77
N THR A 4 -13.63 -12.26 -30.07
CA THR A 4 -15.00 -12.18 -29.54
C THR A 4 -14.98 -12.51 -28.05
N PHE A 5 -15.44 -11.58 -27.22
CA PHE A 5 -15.56 -11.78 -25.78
C PHE A 5 -16.51 -12.96 -25.47
N ASN A 6 -16.02 -14.00 -24.80
CA ASN A 6 -16.84 -15.15 -24.45
C ASN A 6 -17.41 -15.01 -23.02
N ILE A 7 -18.72 -14.78 -22.95
CA ILE A 7 -19.44 -14.59 -21.68
C ILE A 7 -19.42 -15.85 -20.82
N GLU A 8 -19.45 -17.05 -21.40
CA GLU A 8 -19.44 -18.31 -20.65
C GLU A 8 -18.10 -18.52 -19.95
N LYS A 9 -17.00 -18.30 -20.66
CA LYS A 9 -15.65 -18.32 -20.07
C LYS A 9 -15.49 -17.27 -18.97
N TYR A 10 -16.05 -16.07 -19.18
CA TYR A 10 -16.03 -15.04 -18.15
C TYR A 10 -16.82 -15.45 -16.90
N LYS A 11 -17.98 -16.09 -17.05
CA LYS A 11 -18.74 -16.64 -15.91
C LYS A 11 -17.96 -17.72 -15.15
N GLU A 12 -17.26 -18.61 -15.85
CA GLU A 12 -16.40 -19.61 -15.20
C GLU A 12 -15.30 -18.95 -14.37
N LEU A 13 -14.68 -17.90 -14.90
CA LEU A 13 -13.68 -17.11 -14.18
C LEU A 13 -14.27 -16.41 -12.95
N LEU A 14 -15.49 -15.86 -13.05
CA LEU A 14 -16.18 -15.25 -11.93
C LEU A 14 -16.55 -16.26 -10.84
N ILE A 15 -16.91 -17.48 -11.20
CA ILE A 15 -17.21 -18.55 -10.24
C ILE A 15 -15.92 -19.04 -9.56
N ALA A 16 -14.82 -19.12 -10.30
CA ALA A 16 -13.54 -19.55 -9.77
C ALA A 16 -12.94 -18.55 -8.76
N HIS A 17 -13.06 -17.24 -9.05
CA HIS A 17 -12.43 -16.19 -8.24
C HIS A 17 -13.39 -15.41 -7.33
N VAL A 18 -14.70 -15.59 -7.49
CA VAL A 18 -15.80 -14.94 -6.75
C VAL A 18 -15.43 -13.52 -6.31
N PRO A 19 -15.35 -12.56 -7.26
CA PRO A 19 -14.95 -11.20 -6.92
C PRO A 19 -15.93 -10.60 -5.91
N LYS A 20 -15.40 -10.11 -4.81
CA LYS A 20 -16.14 -9.46 -3.74
C LYS A 20 -15.51 -8.10 -3.46
N LEU A 21 -16.32 -7.21 -2.91
CA LEU A 21 -15.84 -5.94 -2.41
C LEU A 21 -14.80 -6.20 -1.30
N ILE A 22 -13.59 -5.67 -1.48
CA ILE A 22 -12.51 -5.81 -0.53
C ILE A 22 -12.79 -4.87 0.65
N LYS A 23 -12.87 -5.42 1.86
CA LYS A 23 -13.13 -4.64 3.09
C LYS A 23 -12.05 -4.82 4.14
N THR A 24 -11.22 -5.86 3.99
CA THR A 24 -10.16 -6.22 4.92
C THR A 24 -8.84 -6.36 4.18
N GLU A 25 -7.75 -6.25 4.91
CA GLU A 25 -6.38 -6.36 4.37
C GLU A 25 -6.12 -7.77 3.83
N GLU A 26 -6.58 -8.81 4.54
CA GLU A 26 -6.48 -10.20 4.08
C GLU A 26 -7.23 -10.44 2.76
N GLU A 27 -8.37 -9.76 2.54
CA GLU A 27 -9.08 -9.79 1.26
C GLU A 27 -8.31 -9.06 0.16
N ASN A 28 -7.59 -7.97 0.50
CA ASN A 28 -6.75 -7.23 -0.42
C ASN A 28 -5.56 -8.08 -0.89
N GLU A 29 -4.86 -8.71 0.04
CA GLU A 29 -3.73 -9.60 -0.25
C GLU A 29 -4.15 -10.77 -1.14
N LYS A 30 -5.31 -11.37 -0.86
CA LYS A 30 -5.88 -12.43 -1.71
C LYS A 30 -6.20 -11.93 -3.12
N ALA A 31 -6.80 -10.75 -3.25
CA ALA A 31 -7.10 -10.15 -4.54
C ALA A 31 -5.82 -9.83 -5.32
N LEU A 32 -4.79 -9.31 -4.65
CA LEU A 32 -3.50 -8.99 -5.23
C LEU A 32 -2.81 -10.25 -5.79
N ALA A 33 -2.79 -11.35 -5.00
CA ALA A 33 -2.22 -12.62 -5.45
C ALA A 33 -2.89 -13.14 -6.74
N ILE A 34 -4.22 -13.02 -6.83
CA ILE A 34 -4.97 -13.41 -8.04
C ILE A 34 -4.60 -12.52 -9.23
N VAL A 35 -4.46 -11.21 -9.02
CA VAL A 35 -4.05 -10.25 -10.05
C VAL A 35 -2.64 -10.58 -10.57
N GLU A 36 -1.70 -10.92 -9.68
CA GLU A 36 -0.35 -11.35 -10.05
C GLU A 36 -0.37 -12.65 -10.86
N GLU A 37 -1.13 -13.66 -10.45
CA GLU A 37 -1.30 -14.90 -11.21
C GLU A 37 -1.89 -14.66 -12.62
N LEU A 38 -2.82 -13.71 -12.74
CA LEU A 38 -3.41 -13.30 -14.01
C LEU A 38 -2.44 -12.46 -14.86
N MET A 39 -1.45 -11.79 -14.26
CA MET A 39 -0.42 -11.01 -14.96
C MET A 39 0.61 -11.89 -15.66
N HIS A 40 0.96 -13.04 -15.07
CA HIS A 40 1.98 -13.95 -15.62
C HIS A 40 1.53 -14.82 -16.81
N ARG A 41 0.24 -14.78 -17.20
CA ARG A 41 -0.32 -15.63 -18.27
C ARG A 41 -0.79 -14.79 -19.48
N ALA A 42 -0.80 -15.40 -20.66
CA ALA A 42 -1.38 -14.78 -21.86
C ALA A 42 -2.83 -14.37 -21.60
N ARG A 43 -3.11 -13.07 -21.70
CA ARG A 43 -4.41 -12.47 -21.37
C ARG A 43 -5.38 -12.67 -22.53
N THR A 44 -6.38 -13.52 -22.32
CA THR A 44 -7.59 -13.49 -23.16
C THR A 44 -8.46 -12.29 -22.74
N PRO A 45 -9.34 -11.78 -23.61
CA PRO A 45 -10.22 -10.65 -23.29
C PRO A 45 -11.00 -10.81 -21.98
N GLU A 46 -11.46 -12.03 -21.69
CA GLU A 46 -12.23 -12.38 -20.50
C GLU A 46 -11.40 -12.31 -19.21
N LYS A 47 -10.13 -12.76 -19.28
CA LYS A 47 -9.19 -12.64 -18.16
C LYS A 47 -8.80 -11.19 -17.93
N ASN A 48 -8.67 -10.42 -19.01
CA ASN A 48 -8.38 -9.00 -18.91
C ASN A 48 -9.52 -8.24 -18.23
N GLU A 49 -10.77 -8.61 -18.51
CA GLU A 49 -11.94 -8.01 -17.84
C GLU A 49 -11.99 -8.33 -16.34
N LEU A 50 -11.73 -9.59 -15.96
CA LEU A 50 -11.63 -9.96 -14.55
C LEU A 50 -10.47 -9.23 -13.86
N TYR A 51 -9.33 -9.12 -14.53
CA TYR A 51 -8.15 -8.42 -14.03
C TYR A 51 -8.46 -6.93 -13.79
N GLN A 52 -9.11 -6.26 -14.74
CA GLN A 52 -9.53 -4.87 -14.59
C GLN A 52 -10.50 -4.71 -13.41
N LEU A 53 -11.50 -5.61 -13.29
CA LEU A 53 -12.43 -5.60 -12.16
C LEU A 53 -11.70 -5.72 -10.81
N LEU A 54 -10.79 -6.69 -10.67
CA LEU A 54 -10.05 -6.91 -9.42
C LEU A 54 -9.15 -5.72 -9.08
N ILE A 55 -8.46 -5.14 -10.07
CA ILE A 55 -7.66 -3.93 -9.86
C ILE A 55 -8.53 -2.78 -9.38
N THR A 56 -9.67 -2.52 -10.02
CA THR A 56 -10.56 -1.44 -9.58
C THR A 56 -11.04 -1.65 -8.14
N LEU A 57 -11.30 -2.90 -7.74
CA LEU A 57 -11.69 -3.21 -6.35
C LEU A 57 -10.54 -2.97 -5.36
N ILE A 58 -9.32 -3.37 -5.71
CA ILE A 58 -8.10 -3.11 -4.92
C ILE A 58 -7.89 -1.61 -4.80
N GLU A 59 -7.90 -0.88 -5.91
CA GLU A 59 -7.73 0.58 -5.93
C GLU A 59 -8.78 1.29 -5.08
N ILE A 60 -10.05 0.85 -5.08
CA ILE A 60 -11.09 1.42 -4.23
C ILE A 60 -10.78 1.16 -2.76
N PHE A 61 -10.43 -0.07 -2.40
CA PHE A 61 -10.08 -0.42 -1.03
C PHE A 61 -8.83 0.35 -0.56
N GLU A 62 -7.77 0.36 -1.36
CA GLU A 62 -6.54 1.08 -1.07
C GLU A 62 -6.77 2.58 -1.04
N LYS A 63 -7.70 3.10 -1.83
CA LYS A 63 -8.15 4.48 -1.72
C LYS A 63 -8.87 4.73 -0.41
N GLU A 64 -9.84 3.92 -0.01
CA GLU A 64 -10.52 4.14 1.27
C GLU A 64 -9.60 3.94 2.48
N LYS A 65 -8.68 2.97 2.41
CA LYS A 65 -7.75 2.59 3.48
C LYS A 65 -6.52 3.50 3.54
N TYR A 66 -5.95 3.83 2.38
CA TYR A 66 -4.68 4.54 2.22
C TYR A 66 -4.80 5.91 1.50
N HIS A 67 -5.88 6.30 0.80
CA HIS A 67 -6.00 7.70 0.29
C HIS A 67 -6.30 8.75 1.36
N PHE A 68 -6.53 8.39 2.64
CA PHE A 68 -6.36 9.39 3.70
C PHE A 68 -4.89 9.79 3.92
N ASN A 69 -3.97 9.12 3.22
CA ASN A 69 -2.55 9.38 3.17
C ASN A 69 -2.12 9.72 1.73
N GLU A 70 -2.60 10.84 1.19
CA GLU A 70 -1.75 11.56 0.24
C GLU A 70 -0.36 11.74 0.88
N PRO A 71 0.75 11.67 0.11
CA PRO A 71 2.12 11.79 0.61
C PRO A 71 2.45 13.16 1.25
N THR A 72 1.45 14.02 1.44
CA THR A 72 1.54 15.32 2.09
C THR A 72 1.82 15.23 3.59
N ASN A 73 1.53 14.09 4.24
CA ASN A 73 1.81 13.93 5.67
C ASN A 73 2.97 12.96 5.90
N ILE A 74 4.07 13.50 6.43
CA ILE A 74 5.30 12.76 6.71
C ILE A 74 5.03 11.52 7.60
N GLN A 75 3.93 11.50 8.36
CA GLN A 75 3.52 10.34 9.16
C GLN A 75 3.15 9.11 8.38
N SER A 76 2.54 9.29 7.22
CA SER A 76 2.13 8.19 6.38
C SER A 76 3.34 7.58 5.70
N LEU A 77 4.31 8.42 5.32
CA LEU A 77 5.61 7.98 4.82
C LEU A 77 6.38 7.21 5.90
N ILE A 78 6.37 7.69 7.15
CA ILE A 78 7.00 6.98 8.29
C ILE A 78 6.30 5.64 8.56
N SER A 79 4.96 5.61 8.58
CA SER A 79 4.19 4.38 8.79
C SER A 79 4.47 3.36 7.69
N PHE A 80 4.47 3.81 6.43
CA PHE A 80 4.82 2.97 5.29
C PHE A 80 6.25 2.43 5.38
N LEU A 81 7.22 3.25 5.78
CA LEU A 81 8.60 2.80 5.99
C LEU A 81 8.71 1.79 7.13
N PHE A 82 7.93 1.93 8.21
CA PHE A 82 7.87 0.94 9.27
C PHE A 82 7.32 -0.40 8.77
N GLU A 83 6.25 -0.39 7.97
CA GLU A 83 5.68 -1.59 7.36
C GLU A 83 6.67 -2.26 6.39
N GLN A 84 7.33 -1.49 5.52
CA GLN A 84 8.29 -2.03 4.55
C GLN A 84 9.60 -2.52 5.19
N SER A 85 10.09 -1.86 6.24
CA SER A 85 11.34 -2.22 6.90
C SER A 85 11.18 -3.27 8.00
N GLY A 86 9.94 -3.60 8.39
CA GLY A 86 9.65 -4.49 9.51
C GLY A 86 10.15 -3.96 10.86
N LYS A 87 10.49 -2.67 10.94
CA LYS A 87 10.97 -2.02 12.16
C LYS A 87 9.77 -1.67 13.04
N THR A 88 9.99 -1.59 14.35
CA THR A 88 8.95 -1.22 15.31
C THR A 88 9.22 0.15 15.90
N ILE A 89 8.15 0.81 16.34
CA ILE A 89 8.21 2.12 17.02
C ILE A 89 9.15 2.06 18.23
N ASP A 90 9.26 0.90 18.89
CA ASP A 90 10.19 0.66 20.01
C ASP A 90 11.66 0.83 19.59
N ASP A 91 12.04 0.31 18.43
CA ASP A 91 13.40 0.43 17.89
C ASP A 91 13.75 1.90 17.57
N LEU A 92 12.77 2.65 17.06
CA LEU A 92 12.91 4.10 16.86
C LEU A 92 13.00 4.87 18.19
N GLN A 93 12.24 4.46 19.20
CA GLN A 93 12.32 5.04 20.55
C GLN A 93 13.68 4.80 21.19
N GLN A 94 14.27 3.62 21.02
CA GLN A 94 15.62 3.31 21.49
C GLN A 94 16.69 4.10 20.72
N TYR A 95 16.48 4.33 19.41
CA TYR A 95 17.43 5.07 18.57
C TYR A 95 17.38 6.59 18.78
N ILE A 96 16.18 7.18 18.91
CA ILE A 96 16.00 8.62 19.14
C ILE A 96 16.21 8.97 20.63
N GLY A 97 15.92 8.04 21.54
CA GLY A 97 16.10 8.19 22.98
C GLY A 97 15.05 9.09 23.66
N SER A 98 14.02 9.52 22.95
CA SER A 98 12.95 10.38 23.49
C SER A 98 11.58 9.89 23.02
N GLN A 99 10.86 9.24 23.93
CA GLN A 99 9.51 8.71 23.69
C GLN A 99 8.53 9.83 23.30
N GLN A 100 8.69 11.02 23.87
CA GLN A 100 7.86 12.19 23.53
C GLN A 100 8.03 12.57 22.07
N LEU A 101 9.28 12.66 21.58
CA LEU A 101 9.54 12.98 20.17
C LEU A 101 8.94 11.94 19.22
N VAL A 102 9.05 10.65 19.54
CA VAL A 102 8.47 9.59 18.69
C VAL A 102 6.94 9.67 18.67
N SER A 103 6.29 9.91 19.81
CA SER A 103 4.84 10.13 19.85
C SER A 103 4.42 11.40 19.13
N ASP A 104 5.14 12.51 19.29
CA ASP A 104 4.85 13.79 18.63
C ASP A 104 5.04 13.72 17.11
N ILE A 105 6.02 12.93 16.65
CA ILE A 105 6.16 12.53 15.25
C ILE A 105 4.88 11.78 14.87
N LEU A 106 4.61 10.60 15.44
CA LEU A 106 3.45 9.75 15.08
C LEU A 106 2.09 10.46 15.11
N GLU A 107 1.89 11.41 16.03
CA GLU A 107 0.65 12.17 16.18
C GLU A 107 0.58 13.41 15.26
N ALA A 108 1.57 13.66 14.41
CA ALA A 108 1.71 14.87 13.58
C ALA A 108 1.63 16.18 14.38
N LYS A 109 1.95 16.14 15.68
CA LYS A 109 1.86 17.28 16.59
C LYS A 109 3.06 18.23 16.48
N GLN A 110 4.19 17.74 15.98
CA GLN A 110 5.37 18.55 15.70
C GLN A 110 5.79 18.53 14.22
N ASN A 111 6.19 19.71 13.72
CA ASN A 111 6.96 19.82 12.49
C ASN A 111 8.29 19.08 12.66
N ILE A 112 8.56 18.14 11.77
CA ILE A 112 9.81 17.38 11.77
C ILE A 112 10.96 18.35 11.48
N THR A 113 11.80 18.56 12.49
CA THR A 113 13.02 19.36 12.35
C THR A 113 14.04 18.59 11.52
N PRO A 114 14.97 19.27 10.82
CA PRO A 114 15.97 18.62 9.96
C PRO A 114 16.88 17.66 10.73
N GLU A 115 17.04 17.85 12.05
CA GLU A 115 17.77 16.93 12.92
C GLU A 115 17.04 15.58 13.09
N ILE A 116 15.70 15.61 13.21
CA ILE A 116 14.86 14.41 13.31
C ILE A 116 14.82 13.70 11.96
N ALA A 117 14.68 14.45 10.87
CA ALA A 117 14.73 13.90 9.52
C ALA A 117 16.05 13.17 9.22
N GLN A 118 17.20 13.73 9.66
CA GLN A 118 18.50 13.04 9.55
C GLN A 118 18.53 11.74 10.35
N LYS A 119 17.99 11.73 11.57
CA LYS A 119 17.92 10.51 12.39
C LYS A 119 17.00 9.46 11.77
N LEU A 120 15.84 9.86 11.25
CA LEU A 120 14.90 8.98 10.55
C LEU A 120 15.52 8.43 9.27
N GLY A 121 16.17 9.28 8.47
CA GLY A 121 16.89 8.86 7.27
C GLY A 121 17.98 7.82 7.57
N ALA A 122 18.79 8.04 8.62
CA ALA A 122 19.79 7.07 9.06
C ALA A 122 19.17 5.75 9.55
N PHE A 123 18.03 5.82 10.24
CA PHE A 123 17.33 4.67 10.81
C PHE A 123 16.67 3.79 9.73
N PHE A 124 15.99 4.42 8.75
CA PHE A 124 15.31 3.75 7.65
C PHE A 124 16.21 3.52 6.42
N HIS A 125 17.45 4.03 6.43
CA HIS A 125 18.35 3.99 5.27
C HIS A 125 17.79 4.71 4.03
N VAL A 126 17.04 5.80 4.25
CA VAL A 126 16.44 6.61 3.19
C VAL A 126 16.94 8.05 3.25
N GLU A 127 16.79 8.80 2.16
CA GLU A 127 17.24 10.18 2.12
C GLU A 127 16.43 11.06 3.10
N PRO A 128 17.11 11.85 3.95
CA PRO A 128 16.45 12.67 4.96
C PRO A 128 15.59 13.79 4.37
N THR A 129 15.83 14.15 3.10
CA THR A 129 15.05 15.12 2.33
C THR A 129 13.58 14.71 2.15
N LEU A 130 13.27 13.42 2.20
CA LEU A 130 11.91 12.89 2.14
C LEU A 130 11.05 13.27 3.36
N PHE A 131 11.69 13.59 4.48
CA PHE A 131 10.99 14.00 5.71
C PHE A 131 11.02 15.52 5.94
N THR A 132 11.66 16.27 5.04
CA THR A 132 11.79 17.73 5.14
C THR A 132 11.18 18.46 3.95
N GLU A 133 10.23 17.84 3.24
CA GLU A 133 9.54 18.52 2.14
C GLU A 133 8.92 19.82 2.68
N THR A 134 9.48 20.94 2.23
CA THR A 134 9.09 22.34 2.53
C THR A 134 7.77 22.72 1.90
#